data_AF-A0AA50HUB0-F1
#
_entry.id   AF-A0AA50HUB0-F1
#
_cell.length_a   1.000
_cell.length_b   1.000
_cell.length_c   1.000
_cell.angle_alpha   90.00
_cell.angle_beta   90.00
_cell.angle_gamma   90.00
#
_symmetry.space_group_name_H-M   'P 1'
#
loop_
_entity.id
_entity.type
_entity.pdbx_description
1 polymer ?
#
loop_
_entity_poly.entity_id
_entity_poly.type
_entity_poly.pdbx_seq_one_letter_code
_entity_poly.pdbx_strand_id
1 'polypeptide(L)'
;MVADLLLTHNEPALKILATLTGQFRTWTLIKLALEAGEKDDKAIAAQADLSNPKRLYFLRKELRGITGGQLLKTLPLLLELEYQLKRGADPCSSLQTKVIELSSLFQPIHRRR
;
A
#
# COMPACT_ATOMS: atom_id res chain seq x y z
N MET A 1 -0.58 12.69 -13.70
CA MET A 1 -0.10 11.77 -12.63
C MET A 1 0.07 10.35 -13.18
N VAL A 2 0.77 9.44 -12.48
CA VAL A 2 0.96 8.05 -12.93
C VAL A 2 -0.37 7.30 -13.15
N ALA A 3 -1.39 7.62 -12.35
CA ALA A 3 -2.74 7.08 -12.51
C ALA A 3 -3.35 7.40 -13.88
N ASP A 4 -3.19 8.63 -14.37
CA ASP A 4 -3.67 9.04 -15.71
C ASP A 4 -2.96 8.24 -16.80
N LEU A 5 -1.65 7.99 -16.63
CA LEU A 5 -0.85 7.25 -17.59
C LEU A 5 -1.37 5.81 -17.75
N LEU A 6 -1.64 5.13 -16.63
CA LEU A 6 -2.13 3.73 -16.64
C LEU A 6 -3.56 3.63 -17.19
N LEU A 7 -4.43 4.58 -16.82
CA LEU A 7 -5.80 4.63 -17.36
C LEU A 7 -5.82 4.93 -18.86
N THR A 8 -4.91 5.78 -19.34
CA THR A 8 -4.76 6.10 -20.79
C THR A 8 -4.30 4.89 -21.59
N HIS A 9 -3.61 3.94 -20.96
CA HIS A 9 -3.26 2.64 -21.55
C HIS A 9 -4.35 1.57 -21.37
N ASN A 10 -5.58 1.96 -20.99
CA ASN A 10 -6.74 1.10 -20.84
C ASN A 10 -6.57 0.01 -19.75
N GLU A 11 -5.68 0.21 -18.77
CA GLU A 11 -5.62 -0.67 -17.60
C GLU A 11 -6.86 -0.43 -16.73
N PRO A 12 -7.62 -1.49 -16.39
CA PRO A 12 -8.82 -1.32 -15.59
C PRO A 12 -8.46 -0.84 -14.19
N ALA A 13 -9.11 0.24 -13.74
CA ALA A 13 -8.84 0.86 -12.44
C ALA A 13 -8.91 -0.13 -11.26
N LEU A 14 -9.80 -1.11 -11.35
CA LEU A 14 -9.93 -2.18 -10.35
C LEU A 14 -8.70 -3.11 -10.30
N LYS A 15 -8.01 -3.34 -11.41
CA LYS A 15 -6.77 -4.14 -11.45
C LYS A 15 -5.59 -3.37 -10.86
N ILE A 16 -5.50 -2.07 -11.13
CA ILE A 16 -4.53 -1.18 -10.48
C ILE A 16 -4.76 -1.21 -8.97
N LEU A 17 -6.03 -1.04 -8.54
CA LEU A 17 -6.40 -1.08 -7.14
C LEU A 17 -6.09 -2.43 -6.48
N ALA A 18 -6.40 -3.55 -7.13
CA ALA A 18 -6.10 -4.88 -6.62
C ALA A 18 -4.59 -5.07 -6.41
N THR A 19 -3.77 -4.58 -7.34
CA THR A 19 -2.31 -4.63 -7.24
C THR A 19 -1.79 -3.79 -6.08
N LEU A 20 -2.28 -2.56 -5.92
CA LEU A 20 -1.92 -1.68 -4.80
C LEU A 20 -2.34 -2.30 -3.47
N THR A 21 -3.55 -2.82 -3.39
CA THR A 21 -4.08 -3.47 -2.18
C THR A 21 -3.24 -4.67 -1.77
N GLY A 22 -2.82 -5.50 -2.74
CA GLY A 22 -1.89 -6.60 -2.48
C GLY A 22 -0.57 -6.11 -1.89
N GLN A 23 0.05 -5.10 -2.50
CA GLN A 23 1.32 -4.53 -2.02
C GLN A 23 1.22 -3.97 -0.60
N PHE A 24 0.21 -3.14 -0.32
CA PHE A 24 0.01 -2.58 1.02
C PHE A 24 -0.27 -3.66 2.07
N ARG A 25 -1.01 -4.72 1.73
CA ARG A 25 -1.21 -5.86 2.65
C ARG A 25 0.10 -6.58 2.94
N THR A 26 0.88 -6.91 1.92
CA THR A 26 2.22 -7.53 2.08
C THR A 26 3.12 -6.65 2.96
N TRP A 27 3.17 -5.34 2.71
CA TRP A 27 3.95 -4.41 3.53
C TRP A 27 3.46 -4.34 4.97
N THR A 28 2.14 -4.32 5.19
CA THR A 28 1.53 -4.29 6.52
C THR A 28 1.92 -5.52 7.31
N LEU A 29 1.77 -6.72 6.73
CA LEU A 29 2.11 -7.99 7.38
C LEU A 29 3.60 -8.05 7.76
N ILE A 30 4.48 -7.69 6.82
CA ILE A 30 5.93 -7.62 7.10
C ILE A 30 6.20 -6.67 8.26
N LYS A 31 5.61 -5.47 8.22
CA LYS A 31 5.90 -4.44 9.22
C LYS A 31 5.39 -4.82 10.60
N LEU A 32 4.18 -5.36 10.70
CA LEU A 32 3.61 -5.82 11.97
C LEU A 32 4.40 -7.00 12.54
N ALA A 33 4.84 -7.95 11.71
CA ALA A 33 5.68 -9.05 12.18
C ALA A 33 7.02 -8.56 12.74
N LEU A 34 7.67 -7.61 12.05
CA LEU A 34 8.91 -6.99 12.52
C LEU A 34 8.70 -6.21 13.83
N GLU A 35 7.59 -5.47 13.95
CA GLU A 35 7.23 -4.73 15.17
C GLU A 35 6.85 -5.65 16.35
N ALA A 36 6.31 -6.84 16.06
CA ALA A 36 6.07 -7.90 17.04
C ALA A 36 7.34 -8.63 17.49
N GLY A 37 8.49 -8.32 16.90
CA GLY A 37 9.77 -8.92 17.26
C GLY A 37 10.10 -10.22 16.54
N GLU A 38 9.35 -10.58 15.48
CA GLU A 38 9.66 -11.73 14.64
C GLU A 38 11.01 -11.54 13.94
N LYS A 39 11.86 -12.56 14.02
CA LYS A 39 13.23 -12.55 13.47
C LYS A 39 13.42 -13.59 12.38
N ASP A 40 12.51 -14.54 12.23
CA ASP A 40 12.59 -15.52 11.16
C ASP A 40 12.09 -14.93 9.84
N ASP A 41 13.04 -14.62 8.96
CA ASP A 41 12.79 -14.13 7.61
C ASP A 41 11.90 -15.08 6.78
N LYS A 42 11.99 -16.39 7.00
CA LYS A 42 11.13 -17.37 6.29
C LYS A 42 9.71 -17.32 6.82
N ALA A 43 9.53 -17.22 8.14
CA ALA A 43 8.21 -17.08 8.76
C ALA A 43 7.51 -15.80 8.28
N ILE A 44 8.23 -14.67 8.27
CA ILE A 44 7.71 -13.39 7.78
C ILE A 44 7.36 -13.47 6.28
N ALA A 45 8.23 -14.08 5.46
CA ALA A 45 7.96 -14.23 4.03
C ALA A 45 6.74 -15.12 3.76
N ALA A 46 6.55 -16.20 4.53
CA ALA A 46 5.39 -17.07 4.43
C ALA A 46 4.10 -16.36 4.84
N GLN A 47 4.11 -15.62 5.95
CA GLN A 47 2.95 -14.85 6.42
C GLN A 47 2.54 -13.76 5.42
N ALA A 48 3.51 -13.13 4.76
CA ALA A 48 3.29 -12.06 3.79
C ALA A 48 3.05 -12.55 2.35
N ASP A 49 2.93 -13.88 2.15
CA ASP A 49 2.75 -14.55 0.86
C ASP A 49 3.79 -14.13 -0.20
N LEU A 50 5.05 -13.97 0.24
CA LEU A 50 6.16 -13.60 -0.64
C LEU A 50 6.66 -14.82 -1.41
N SER A 51 6.33 -14.92 -2.71
CA SER A 51 6.84 -15.98 -3.58
C SER A 51 8.37 -15.97 -3.74
N ASN A 52 9.01 -14.81 -3.54
CA ASN A 52 10.47 -14.66 -3.57
C ASN A 52 10.98 -14.15 -2.21
N PRO A 53 11.59 -15.01 -1.37
CA PRO A 53 12.12 -14.63 -0.06
C PRO A 53 13.17 -13.52 -0.11
N LYS A 54 13.95 -13.41 -1.20
CA LYS A 54 14.95 -12.33 -1.36
C LYS A 54 14.30 -10.95 -1.38
N ARG A 55 13.02 -10.86 -1.77
CA ARG A 55 12.27 -9.61 -1.80
C ARG A 55 12.08 -9.02 -0.40
N LEU A 56 12.03 -9.86 0.65
CA LEU A 56 11.92 -9.40 2.03
C LEU A 56 13.08 -8.47 2.44
N TYR A 57 14.30 -8.77 1.99
CA TYR A 57 15.47 -7.95 2.30
C TYR A 57 15.34 -6.53 1.74
N PHE A 58 14.84 -6.38 0.50
CA PHE A 58 14.61 -5.08 -0.11
C PHE A 58 13.43 -4.35 0.54
N LEU A 59 12.33 -5.07 0.79
CA LEU A 59 11.15 -4.53 1.47
C LEU A 59 11.47 -4.01 2.87
N ARG A 60 12.34 -4.68 3.62
CA ARG A 60 12.82 -4.17 4.92
C ARG A 60 13.50 -2.82 4.83
N LYS A 61 14.23 -2.55 3.74
CA LYS A 61 14.87 -1.25 3.50
C LYS A 61 13.84 -0.20 3.10
N GLU A 62 12.91 -0.54 2.22
CA GLU A 62 11.83 0.36 1.77
C GLU A 62 10.89 0.75 2.92
N LEU A 63 10.58 -0.19 3.81
CA LEU A 63 9.70 0.03 4.97
C LEU A 63 10.42 0.68 6.16
N ARG A 64 11.67 1.11 5.97
CA ARG A 64 12.42 1.84 7.00
C ARG A 64 11.81 3.22 7.18
N GLY A 65 11.41 3.55 8.41
CA GLY A 65 10.76 4.84 8.72
C GLY A 65 9.24 4.85 8.55
N ILE A 66 8.64 3.76 8.04
CA ILE A 66 7.19 3.57 8.00
C ILE A 66 6.78 2.68 9.18
N THR A 67 5.72 3.04 9.88
CA THR A 67 5.15 2.23 10.98
C THR A 67 4.04 1.31 10.48
N GLY A 68 3.81 0.19 11.16
CA GLY A 68 2.69 -0.72 10.89
C GLY A 68 1.35 0.01 11.02
N GLY A 69 1.24 0.94 11.98
CA GLY A 69 0.07 1.79 12.15
C GLY A 69 -0.22 2.71 10.95
N GLN A 70 0.79 3.27 10.29
CA GLN A 70 0.60 4.06 9.06
C GLN A 70 0.09 3.19 7.92
N LEU A 71 0.64 1.97 7.77
CA LEU A 71 0.19 1.02 6.75
C LEU A 71 -1.24 0.53 7.02
N LEU A 72 -1.61 0.26 8.27
CA LEU A 72 -2.98 -0.11 8.63
C LEU A 72 -4.00 0.97 8.23
N LYS A 73 -3.64 2.25 8.32
CA LYS A 73 -4.51 3.36 7.90
C LYS A 73 -4.74 3.41 6.39
N THR A 74 -3.91 2.77 5.57
CA THR A 74 -4.13 2.75 4.12
C THR A 74 -5.22 1.77 3.71
N LEU A 75 -5.38 0.66 4.45
CA LEU A 75 -6.37 -0.39 4.14
C LEU A 75 -7.82 0.13 4.04
N PRO A 76 -8.35 0.93 4.98
CA PRO A 76 -9.70 1.47 4.83
C PRO A 76 -9.83 2.44 3.65
N LEU A 77 -8.78 3.22 3.33
CA LEU A 77 -8.80 4.13 2.18
C LEU A 77 -8.88 3.36 0.85
N LEU A 78 -8.13 2.26 0.73
CA LEU A 78 -8.15 1.39 -0.44
C LEU A 78 -9.50 0.66 -0.58
N LEU A 79 -10.10 0.23 0.53
CA LEU A 79 -11.44 -0.38 0.54
C LEU A 79 -12.50 0.62 0.09
N GLU A 80 -12.43 1.87 0.56
CA GLU A 80 -13.34 2.92 0.15
C GLU A 80 -13.21 3.23 -1.34
N LEU A 81 -11.98 3.29 -1.86
CA LEU A 81 -11.73 3.43 -3.30
C LEU A 81 -12.35 2.26 -4.09
N GLU A 82 -12.21 1.03 -3.60
CA GLU A 82 -12.80 -0.15 -4.24
C GLU A 82 -14.33 -0.04 -4.33
N TYR A 83 -14.94 0.38 -3.24
CA TYR A 83 -16.37 0.61 -3.17
C TYR A 83 -16.83 1.70 -4.14
N GLN A 84 -16.13 2.84 -4.20
CA GLN A 84 -16.44 3.95 -5.11
C GLN A 84 -16.35 3.50 -6.58
N LEU A 85 -15.26 2.83 -6.97
CA LEU A 85 -15.07 2.34 -8.34
C LEU A 85 -16.15 1.33 -8.74
N LYS A 86 -16.50 0.39 -7.85
CA LYS A 86 -17.56 -0.60 -8.10
C LYS A 86 -18.94 0.04 -8.26
N ARG A 87 -19.16 1.23 -7.69
CA ARG A 87 -20.40 2.00 -7.83
C ARG A 87 -20.43 2.91 -9.06
N GLY A 88 -19.39 2.88 -9.90
CA GLY A 88 -19.31 3.68 -11.12
C GLY A 88 -18.82 5.11 -10.90
N ALA A 89 -18.09 5.37 -9.80
CA ALA A 89 -17.37 6.63 -9.65
C ALA A 89 -16.33 6.80 -10.77
N ASP A 90 -16.07 8.04 -11.16
CA ASP A 90 -15.05 8.33 -12.18
C ASP A 90 -13.67 7.82 -11.69
N PRO A 91 -13.02 6.90 -12.43
CA PRO A 91 -11.81 6.26 -11.95
C PRO A 91 -10.65 7.22 -11.76
N CYS A 92 -10.54 8.23 -12.63
CA CYS A 92 -9.42 9.16 -12.64
C CYS A 92 -9.42 10.04 -11.38
N SER A 93 -10.52 10.72 -11.13
CA SER A 93 -10.73 11.57 -9.95
C SER A 93 -10.68 10.76 -8.65
N SER A 94 -11.28 9.56 -8.61
CA SER A 94 -11.28 8.70 -7.42
C SER A 94 -9.85 8.24 -7.07
N LEU A 95 -9.07 7.80 -8.06
CA LEU A 95 -7.67 7.42 -7.86
C LEU A 95 -6.81 8.61 -7.44
N GLN A 96 -6.95 9.76 -8.10
CA GLN A 96 -6.18 10.96 -7.76
C GLN A 96 -6.43 11.41 -6.31
N THR A 97 -7.70 11.47 -5.90
CA THR A 97 -8.10 11.84 -4.54
C THR A 97 -7.49 10.89 -3.51
N LYS A 98 -7.60 9.58 -3.75
CA LYS A 98 -7.08 8.57 -2.81
C LYS A 98 -5.56 8.52 -2.78
N VAL A 99 -4.86 8.80 -3.87
CA VAL A 99 -3.39 8.94 -3.88
C VAL A 99 -2.94 10.10 -3.00
N ILE A 100 -3.65 11.23 -3.01
CA ILE A 100 -3.35 12.39 -2.16
C ILE A 100 -3.56 12.03 -0.69
N GLU A 101 -4.71 11.42 -0.35
CA GLU A 101 -5.01 10.95 1.00
C GLU A 101 -3.96 9.96 1.50
N LEU A 102 -3.60 8.96 0.70
CA LEU A 102 -2.56 7.99 1.03
C LEU A 102 -1.21 8.67 1.28
N SER A 103 -0.83 9.60 0.40
CA SER A 103 0.44 10.32 0.51
C SER A 103 0.53 11.12 1.81
N SER A 104 -0.59 11.70 2.26
CA SER A 104 -0.66 12.46 3.52
C SER A 104 -0.35 11.60 4.76
N LEU A 105 -0.59 10.29 4.72
CA LEU A 105 -0.29 9.37 5.83
C LEU A 105 1.21 9.14 6.05
N PHE A 106 2.03 9.37 5.02
CA PHE A 106 3.47 9.11 5.03
C PHE A 106 4.32 10.38 5.03
N GLN A 107 3.70 11.56 5.05
CA GLN A 107 4.46 12.81 5.17
C GLN A 107 5.16 12.88 6.53
N PRO A 108 6.46 13.22 6.57
CA PRO A 108 7.12 13.51 7.83
C PRO A 108 6.39 14.70 8.47
N ILE A 109 5.99 14.53 9.72
CA ILE A 109 5.46 15.63 10.54
C ILE A 109 6.54 16.71 10.54
N HIS A 110 6.37 17.72 9.69
CA HIS A 110 7.11 18.95 9.81
C HIS A 110 6.58 19.60 11.09
N ARG A 111 7.18 19.25 12.24
CA ARG A 111 7.02 19.98 13.48
C ARG A 111 7.49 21.40 13.19
N ARG A 112 6.55 22.28 12.82
CA ARG A 112 6.74 23.72 12.94
C ARG A 112 7.01 23.98 14.42
N ARG A 113 8.28 24.23 14.75
CA ARG A 113 8.66 24.95 15.95
C ARG A 113 8.26 26.41 15.77
#